data_AF-X1CPK7-F1
#
_entry.id   AF-X1CPK7-F1
#
_cell.length_a   1.000
_cell.length_b   1.000
_cell.length_c   1.000
_cell.angle_alpha   90.00
_cell.angle_beta   90.00
_cell.angle_gamma   90.00
#
_symmetry.space_group_name_H-M   'P 1'
#
loop_
_entity.id
_entity.type
_entity.pdbx_description
1 polymer ?
#
loop_
_entity_poly.entity_id
_entity_poly.type
_entity_poly.pdbx_seq_one_letter_code
_entity_poly.pdbx_strand_id
1 'polypeptide(L)' 'AFLREKAKEFGATESFPPNPAKIKKFLKRNGKPTYIFDCAGNQKSILMAIDLIKKGGVVILEGVFKGKISFPMFLLNF' A
#
# COMPACT_ATOMS: atom_id res chain seq x y z
N ALA A 1 -12.26 -8.37 -12.18
CA ALA A 1 -11.25 -8.25 -13.23
C ALA A 1 -11.20 -6.80 -13.72
N PHE A 2 -12.34 -6.29 -14.18
CA PHE A 2 -12.57 -4.91 -14.63
C PHE A 2 -11.71 -3.79 -14.00
N LEU A 3 -11.82 -3.50 -12.70
CA LEU A 3 -11.08 -2.37 -12.09
C LEU A 3 -9.54 -2.49 -12.23
N ARG A 4 -9.01 -3.72 -12.25
CA ARG A 4 -7.57 -3.98 -12.41
C ARG A 4 -7.10 -3.84 -13.85
N GLU A 5 -7.96 -4.16 -14.80
CA GLU A 5 -7.72 -3.95 -16.23
C GLU A 5 -7.77 -2.44 -16.54
N LYS A 6 -8.76 -1.72 -16.00
CA LYS A 6 -8.83 -0.26 -16.09
C LYS A 6 -7.61 0.45 -15.51
N ALA A 7 -7.07 -0.04 -14.40
CA ALA A 7 -5.81 0.51 -13.87
C ALA A 7 -4.64 0.38 -14.86
N LYS A 8 -4.55 -0.74 -15.57
CA LYS A 8 -3.54 -0.94 -16.63
C LYS A 8 -3.78 0.00 -17.81
N GLU A 9 -5.03 0.21 -18.21
CA GLU A 9 -5.39 1.19 -19.25
C GLU A 9 -4.99 2.62 -18.87
N PHE A 10 -5.03 2.97 -17.58
CA PHE A 10 -4.57 4.27 -17.06
C PHE A 10 -3.05 4.36 -16.85
N GLY A 11 -2.29 3.35 -17.29
CA GLY A 11 -0.83 3.38 -17.27
C GLY A 11 -0.18 2.67 -16.09
N ALA A 12 -0.94 1.92 -15.27
CA ALA A 12 -0.31 1.10 -14.24
C ALA A 12 0.59 0.02 -14.87
N THR A 13 1.84 -0.08 -14.41
CA THR A 13 2.76 -1.13 -14.85
C THR A 13 2.25 -2.52 -14.48
N GLU A 14 1.66 -2.67 -13.29
CA GLU A 14 1.08 -3.94 -12.83
C GLU A 14 -0.12 -3.74 -11.90
N SER A 15 -1.05 -4.70 -11.89
CA SER A 15 -2.21 -4.70 -11.02
C SER A 15 -2.43 -6.09 -10.37
N PHE A 16 -2.75 -6.09 -9.08
CA PHE A 16 -2.87 -7.32 -8.30
C PHE A 16 -4.21 -7.37 -7.57
N PRO A 17 -4.76 -8.56 -7.29
CA PRO A 17 -5.70 -8.68 -6.18
C PRO A 17 -5.00 -8.25 -4.86
N PRO A 18 -5.74 -7.91 -3.80
CA PRO A 18 -5.18 -7.53 -2.49
C PRO A 18 -4.55 -8.75 -1.76
N ASN A 19 -3.55 -9.35 -2.40
CA ASN A 19 -2.79 -10.52 -1.98
C ASN A 19 -1.33 -10.09 -1.79
N PRO A 20 -0.89 -9.89 -0.53
CA PRO A 20 0.47 -9.44 -0.22
C PRO A 20 1.56 -10.32 -0.84
N ALA A 21 1.34 -11.63 -0.98
CA ALA A 21 2.36 -12.53 -1.52
C ALA A 21 2.68 -12.22 -3.00
N LYS A 22 1.66 -11.92 -3.81
CA LYS A 22 1.84 -11.54 -5.21
C LYS A 22 2.55 -10.20 -5.34
N ILE A 23 2.13 -9.22 -4.53
CA ILE A 23 2.72 -7.88 -4.52
C ILE A 23 4.20 -7.96 -4.07
N LYS A 24 4.50 -8.66 -2.97
CA LYS A 24 5.88 -8.88 -2.51
C LYS A 24 6.76 -9.54 -3.56
N LYS A 25 6.24 -10.56 -4.28
CA LYS A 25 6.99 -11.22 -5.37
C LYS A 25 7.36 -10.23 -6.49
N PHE A 26 6.46 -9.32 -6.84
CA PHE A 26 6.73 -8.28 -7.82
C PHE A 26 7.76 -7.26 -7.30
N LEU A 27 7.60 -6.78 -6.07
CA LEU A 27 8.52 -5.81 -5.46
C LEU A 27 9.93 -6.37 -5.25
N LYS A 28 10.10 -7.68 -5.03
CA LYS A 28 11.43 -8.32 -4.98
C LYS A 28 12.22 -8.15 -6.28
N ARG A 29 11.55 -8.04 -7.42
CA ARG A 29 12.17 -7.91 -8.75
C ARG A 29 12.31 -6.45 -9.18
N ASN A 30 11.43 -5.58 -8.70
CA ASN A 30 11.32 -4.19 -9.17
C ASN A 30 11.72 -3.14 -8.12
N GLY A 31 12.12 -3.57 -6.92
CA GLY A 31 12.39 -2.70 -5.78
C GLY A 31 11.14 -2.38 -4.96
N LYS A 32 11.36 -1.99 -3.70
CA LYS A 32 10.28 -1.50 -2.81
C LYS A 32 9.89 -0.07 -3.18
N PRO A 33 8.60 0.30 -3.06
CA PRO A 33 8.13 1.64 -3.40
C PRO A 33 8.66 2.70 -2.43
N THR A 34 8.88 3.90 -2.95
CA THR A 34 9.20 5.13 -2.20
C THR A 34 7.95 5.81 -1.63
N TYR A 35 6.83 5.67 -2.36
CA TYR A 35 5.52 6.20 -2.00
C TYR A 35 4.46 5.10 -2.15
N ILE A 36 3.54 5.01 -1.20
CA ILE A 36 2.32 4.23 -1.33
C ILE A 36 1.13 5.14 -1.00
N PHE A 37 0.13 5.14 -1.87
CA PHE A 37 -1.15 5.79 -1.62
C PHE A 37 -2.16 4.72 -1.15
N ASP A 38 -2.63 4.83 0.08
CA ASP A 38 -3.72 4.02 0.60
C ASP A 38 -5.04 4.76 0.41
N CYS A 39 -5.81 4.32 -0.59
CA CYS A 39 -7.13 4.85 -0.90
C CYS A 39 -8.27 3.97 -0.36
N ALA A 40 -7.96 2.94 0.44
CA ALA A 40 -8.95 2.00 0.99
C ALA A 40 -9.27 2.30 2.46
N GLY A 41 -8.35 2.95 3.19
CA GLY A 41 -8.54 3.55 4.51
C GLY A 41 -8.72 2.55 5.67
N ASN A 42 -8.85 1.25 5.39
CA ASN A 42 -9.09 0.25 6.42
C ASN A 42 -7.76 -0.27 7.01
N GLN A 43 -7.82 -0.79 8.24
CA GLN A 43 -6.63 -1.25 8.95
C GLN A 43 -5.81 -2.30 8.17
N LYS A 44 -6.46 -3.18 7.40
CA LYS A 44 -5.76 -4.21 6.63
C LYS A 44 -4.92 -3.62 5.49
N SER A 45 -5.45 -2.64 4.76
CA SER A 45 -4.70 -2.00 3.66
C SER A 45 -3.55 -1.15 4.21
N ILE A 46 -3.81 -0.42 5.30
CA ILE A 46 -2.84 0.45 5.93
C ILE A 46 -1.63 -0.34 6.46
N LEU A 47 -1.87 -1.44 7.19
CA LEU A 47 -0.79 -2.30 7.68
C LEU A 47 -0.01 -2.96 6.54
N MET A 48 -0.68 -3.29 5.44
CA MET A 48 -0.01 -3.80 4.24
C MET A 48 0.89 -2.73 3.61
N ALA A 49 0.45 -1.48 3.51
CA ALA A 49 1.27 -0.39 3.01
C ALA A 49 2.56 -0.21 3.84
N ILE A 50 2.43 -0.23 5.17
CA ILE A 50 3.56 -0.11 6.11
C ILE A 50 4.57 -1.27 5.93
N ASP A 51 4.11 -2.49 5.70
CA ASP A 51 5.00 -3.65 5.48
C ASP A 51 5.71 -3.62 4.10
N LEU A 52 5.05 -3.06 3.09
CA LEU A 52 5.55 -3.07 1.71
C LEU A 52 6.47 -1.89 1.37
N ILE A 53 6.30 -0.73 2.02
CA ILE A 53 7.09 0.47 1.75
C ILE A 53 8.59 0.25 2.04
N LYS A 54 9.47 0.94 1.30
CA LYS A 54 10.89 0.97 1.64
C LYS A 54 11.12 1.71 2.97
N LYS A 55 12.24 1.43 3.64
CA LYS A 55 12.67 2.22 4.82
C LYS A 55 12.86 3.69 4.41
N GLY A 56 12.27 4.60 5.19
CA GLY A 56 12.25 6.04 4.90
C GLY A 56 11.33 6.45 3.75
N GLY A 57 10.48 5.56 3.25
CA GLY A 57 9.42 5.91 2.30
C GLY A 57 8.21 6.53 3.00
N VAL A 58 7.25 6.99 2.20
CA VAL A 58 6.06 7.72 2.66
C VAL A 58 4.80 6.92 2.30
N VAL A 59 3.91 6.76 3.27
CA VAL A 59 2.56 6.22 3.05
C VAL A 59 1.57 7.39 3.18
N ILE A 60 0.78 7.63 2.14
CA ILE A 60 -0.21 8.69 2.06
C ILE A 60 -1.58 8.05 2.25
N LEU A 61 -2.36 8.54 3.22
CA LEU A 61 -3.67 7.99 3.57
C LEU A 61 -4.77 8.90 3.01
N GLU A 62 -5.40 8.47 1.91
CA GLU A 62 -6.49 9.20 1.24
C GLU A 62 -7.86 8.55 1.50
N GLY A 63 -7.88 7.25 1.77
CA GLY A 63 -9.12 6.52 2.00
C GLY A 63 -9.81 6.94 3.29
N VAL A 64 -11.09 7.31 3.22
CA VAL A 64 -11.90 7.65 4.40
C VAL A 64 -12.50 6.38 4.99
N PHE A 65 -12.15 6.08 6.24
CA PHE A 65 -12.70 4.95 6.98
C PHE A 65 -13.41 5.43 8.24
N LYS A 66 -14.66 4.98 8.43
CA LYS A 66 -15.45 5.26 9.64
C LYS A 66 -15.13 4.20 10.69
N GLY A 67 -14.30 4.55 11.67
CA GLY A 67 -13.95 3.65 12.77
C GLY A 67 -12.64 4.02 13.43
N LYS A 68 -12.01 3.03 14.06
CA LYS A 68 -10.69 3.16 14.67
C LYS A 68 -9.68 2.37 13.86
N ILE A 69 -8.47 2.91 13.75
CA ILE A 69 -7.31 2.24 13.15
C ILE A 69 -6.23 2.16 14.22
N SER A 70 -5.65 0.98 14.40
CA SER A 70 -4.49 0.80 15.27
C SER A 70 -3.21 0.81 14.44
N PHE A 71 -2.24 1.63 14.84
CA PHE A 71 -0.93 1.70 14.22
C PHE A 71 0.16 1.20 15.19
N PRO A 72 1.11 0.38 14.72
CA PRO A 72 2.32 0.09 15.48
C PRO A 72 3.25 1.31 15.40
N MET A 73 2.94 2.35 16.15
CA MET A 73 3.77 3.55 16.26
C MET A 73 4.69 3.41 17.47
N PHE A 74 5.96 3.70 17.27
CA PHE A 74 6.86 4.05 18.36
C PHE A 74 7.03 5.57 18.32
N LEU A 75 6.88 6.22 19.48
CA LEU A 75 7.20 7.64 19.61
C LEU A 75 8.72 7.78 19.52
N LEU A 76 9.18 8.54 18.53
CA LEU A 76 10.55 9.00 18.50
C LEU A 76 10.61 10.23 19.42
N ASN A 77 11.22 10.08 20.60
CA ASN A 77 11.64 11.24 21.39
C ASN A 77 12.82 11.89 20.66
N PHE A 78 12.61 13.10 20.15
CA PHE A 78 13.66 13.96 19.61
C PHE A 78 14.16 14.91 20.68
#